data_AF-A0A3R8S118-F1
#
_entry.id   AF-A0A3R8S118-F1
#
_cell.length_a   1.000
_cell.length_b   1.000
_cell.length_c   1.000
_cell.angle_alpha   90.00
_cell.angle_beta   90.00
_cell.angle_gamma   90.00
#
_symmetry.space_group_name_H-M   'P 1'
#
loop_
_entity.id
_entity.type
_entity.pdbx_description
1 polymer ?
#
loop_
_entity_poly.entity_id
_entity_poly.type
_entity_poly.pdbx_seq_one_letter_code
_entity_poly.pdbx_strand_id
1 'polypeptide(L)'
;MEELFCIGCGAQIQTLDKAVAGFTPQSALEKGLETGQLYCQRCFRLRHYNEISDVNISDDDFLKLLHSVGESDALVVNVIDIFDFNGSVIPGLPRFISGNDVLLVGNKQDILPKSVKTGKVTQWLTERAHEIGMRPVDVVLTSAQNKQAIKDLIEKIEQHRKGRDVYVVGVTNVGKSTLINAIIQEITGDKDVITTSRFPGTTLDKIEIPLDDGSYIYDTPGIIHRHQMA
;
A
#
# COMPACT_ATOMS: atom_id res chain seq x y z
N MET A 1 -9.39 -5.16 -39.50
CA MET A 1 -8.41 -4.35 -38.73
C MET A 1 -7.73 -5.32 -37.80
N GLU A 2 -6.40 -5.41 -37.85
CA GLU A 2 -5.66 -6.28 -36.93
C GLU A 2 -5.93 -5.84 -35.49
N GLU A 3 -6.31 -6.78 -34.64
CA GLU A 3 -6.51 -6.51 -33.23
C GLU A 3 -5.13 -6.32 -32.59
N LEU A 4 -4.87 -5.11 -32.12
CA LEU A 4 -3.61 -4.76 -31.47
C LEU A 4 -3.69 -5.13 -29.99
N PHE A 5 -2.63 -5.73 -29.45
CA PHE A 5 -2.57 -6.16 -28.05
C PHE A 5 -1.42 -5.49 -27.31
N CYS A 6 -1.63 -5.21 -26.04
CA CYS A 6 -0.61 -4.69 -25.15
C CYS A 6 0.44 -5.76 -24.84
N ILE A 7 1.72 -5.45 -25.05
CA ILE A 7 2.83 -6.37 -24.77
C ILE A 7 2.96 -6.68 -23.27
N GLY A 8 2.60 -5.72 -22.41
CA GLY A 8 2.69 -5.87 -20.95
C GLY A 8 1.62 -6.77 -20.32
N CYS A 9 0.33 -6.53 -20.60
CA CYS A 9 -0.79 -7.23 -19.94
C CYS A 9 -1.66 -8.08 -20.88
N GLY A 10 -1.38 -8.10 -22.18
CA GLY A 10 -2.16 -8.86 -23.17
C GLY A 10 -3.56 -8.29 -23.49
N ALA A 11 -3.95 -7.14 -22.92
CA ALA A 11 -5.25 -6.52 -23.22
C ALA A 11 -5.32 -5.96 -24.65
N GLN A 12 -6.50 -6.05 -25.28
CA GLN A 12 -6.76 -5.43 -26.58
C GLN A 12 -6.66 -3.91 -26.47
N ILE A 13 -5.88 -3.30 -27.35
CA ILE A 13 -5.63 -1.85 -27.34
C ILE A 13 -6.84 -1.10 -27.87
N GLN A 14 -7.22 -0.06 -27.14
CA GLN A 14 -8.29 0.87 -27.52
C GLN A 14 -7.91 2.30 -27.13
N THR A 15 -8.46 3.30 -27.82
CA THR A 15 -8.14 4.72 -27.60
C THR A 15 -9.36 5.55 -27.16
N LEU A 16 -10.48 4.89 -26.87
CA LEU A 16 -11.79 5.50 -26.65
C LEU A 16 -12.06 5.81 -25.16
N ASP A 17 -11.87 4.83 -24.29
CA ASP A 17 -12.28 4.91 -22.88
C ASP A 17 -11.09 4.74 -21.93
N LYS A 18 -10.75 5.81 -21.20
CA LYS A 18 -9.64 5.81 -20.23
C LYS A 18 -9.81 4.84 -19.07
N ALA A 19 -11.04 4.48 -18.72
CA ALA A 19 -11.35 3.62 -17.57
C ALA A 19 -11.28 2.13 -17.90
N VAL A 20 -11.28 1.76 -19.19
CA VAL A 20 -11.31 0.36 -19.63
C VAL A 20 -9.90 -0.16 -19.91
N ALA A 21 -9.67 -1.44 -19.61
CA ALA A 21 -8.42 -2.11 -19.88
C ALA A 21 -8.00 -1.97 -21.36
N GLY A 22 -6.69 -1.81 -21.58
CA GLY A 22 -6.16 -1.63 -22.93
C GLY A 22 -6.21 -0.20 -23.45
N PHE A 23 -6.70 0.78 -22.67
CA PHE A 23 -6.65 2.18 -23.08
C PHE A 23 -5.21 2.62 -23.37
N THR A 24 -4.98 3.31 -24.49
CA THR A 24 -3.76 4.06 -24.75
C THR A 24 -4.10 5.35 -25.50
N PRO A 25 -3.45 6.50 -25.24
CA PRO A 25 -3.68 7.72 -26.01
C PRO A 25 -3.31 7.52 -27.49
N GLN A 26 -4.01 8.20 -28.42
CA GLN A 26 -3.75 8.12 -29.86
C GLN A 26 -2.26 8.39 -30.21
N SER A 27 -1.66 9.38 -29.56
CA SER A 27 -0.24 9.73 -29.77
C SER A 27 0.75 8.67 -29.26
N ALA A 28 0.35 7.87 -28.26
CA ALA A 28 1.14 6.75 -27.77
C ALA A 28 0.95 5.50 -28.63
N LEU A 29 -0.24 5.31 -29.21
CA LEU A 29 -0.51 4.26 -30.18
C LEU A 29 0.37 4.43 -31.43
N GLU A 30 0.40 5.63 -32.01
CA GLU A 30 1.20 5.95 -33.21
C GLU A 30 2.68 5.68 -32.97
N LYS A 31 3.25 6.18 -31.86
CA LYS A 31 4.64 5.92 -31.47
C LYS A 31 4.92 4.44 -31.16
N GLY A 32 3.96 3.76 -30.54
CA GLY A 32 4.07 2.33 -30.21
C GLY A 32 4.10 1.44 -31.45
N LEU A 33 3.36 1.83 -32.50
CA LEU A 33 3.36 1.16 -33.81
C LEU A 33 4.67 1.39 -34.56
N GLU A 34 5.25 2.59 -34.49
CA GLU A 34 6.56 2.89 -35.10
C GLU A 34 7.73 2.15 -34.42
N THR A 35 7.69 2.03 -33.10
CA THR A 35 8.77 1.43 -32.30
C THR A 35 8.61 -0.07 -32.06
N GLY A 36 7.45 -0.64 -32.42
CA GLY A 36 7.09 -2.03 -32.12
C GLY A 36 6.84 -2.30 -30.63
N GLN A 37 6.81 -1.27 -29.79
CA GLN A 37 6.64 -1.38 -28.34
C GLN A 37 5.30 -0.75 -27.91
N LEU A 38 4.22 -1.51 -28.08
CA LEU A 38 2.87 -1.05 -27.78
C LEU A 38 2.43 -1.46 -26.36
N TYR A 39 2.24 -0.45 -25.51
CA TYR A 39 1.75 -0.62 -24.14
C TYR A 39 0.42 0.12 -23.96
N CYS A 40 -0.48 -0.47 -23.15
CA CYS A 40 -1.61 0.28 -22.60
C CYS A 40 -1.10 1.28 -21.55
N GLN A 41 -1.90 2.30 -21.27
CA GLN A 41 -1.57 3.38 -20.34
C GLN A 41 -1.16 2.85 -18.96
N ARG A 42 -1.83 1.79 -18.47
CA ARG A 42 -1.48 1.13 -17.20
C ARG A 42 -0.09 0.50 -17.24
N CYS A 43 0.22 -0.32 -18.25
CA CYS A 43 1.55 -0.94 -18.38
C CYS A 43 2.65 0.09 -18.63
N PHE A 44 2.36 1.14 -19.39
CA PHE A 44 3.29 2.24 -19.63
C PHE A 44 3.61 2.98 -18.33
N ARG A 45 2.60 3.33 -17.53
CA ARG A 45 2.79 4.00 -16.24
C ARG A 45 3.50 3.15 -15.21
N LEU A 46 3.15 1.86 -15.13
CA LEU A 46 3.84 0.90 -14.27
C LEU A 46 5.34 0.81 -14.62
N ARG A 47 5.68 0.80 -15.91
CA ARG A 47 7.08 0.64 -16.36
C ARG A 47 7.92 1.90 -16.21
N HIS A 48 7.35 3.07 -16.48
CA HIS A 48 8.11 4.34 -16.52
C HIS A 48 8.03 5.15 -15.24
N TYR A 49 6.94 5.02 -14.49
CA TYR A 49 6.69 5.81 -13.29
C TYR A 49 6.51 4.95 -12.04
N ASN A 50 6.60 3.62 -12.16
CA ASN A 50 6.30 2.66 -11.08
C ASN A 50 4.93 2.93 -10.42
N GLU A 51 4.00 3.45 -11.22
CA GLU A 51 2.70 3.94 -10.76
C GLU A 51 1.69 2.80 -10.91
N ILE A 52 1.42 2.10 -9.81
CA ILE A 52 0.35 1.10 -9.71
C ILE A 52 -0.97 1.87 -9.85
N SER A 53 -1.68 1.64 -10.95
CA SER A 53 -2.95 2.32 -11.21
C SER A 53 -3.94 2.02 -10.09
N ASP A 54 -4.51 3.07 -9.50
CA ASP A 54 -5.54 2.99 -8.45
C ASP A 54 -6.67 2.07 -8.93
N VAL A 55 -6.72 0.87 -8.36
CA VAL A 55 -7.81 -0.06 -8.63
C VAL A 55 -9.01 0.53 -7.90
N ASN A 56 -10.10 0.83 -8.62
CA ASN A 56 -11.39 1.06 -7.98
C ASN A 56 -11.82 -0.26 -7.33
N ILE A 57 -11.40 -0.48 -6.09
CA ILE A 57 -11.75 -1.67 -5.31
C ILE A 57 -13.24 -1.59 -5.03
N SER A 58 -13.99 -2.66 -5.35
CA SER A 58 -15.38 -2.76 -4.94
C SER A 58 -15.44 -2.91 -3.41
N ASP A 59 -16.44 -2.32 -2.76
CA ASP A 59 -16.58 -2.41 -1.29
C ASP A 59 -16.58 -3.88 -0.82
N ASP A 60 -17.11 -4.81 -1.63
CA ASP A 60 -17.13 -6.25 -1.35
C ASP A 60 -15.75 -6.91 -1.41
N ASP A 61 -14.93 -6.60 -2.40
CA ASP A 61 -13.57 -7.15 -2.50
C ASP A 61 -12.68 -6.63 -1.37
N PHE A 62 -12.92 -5.39 -0.96
CA PHE A 62 -12.27 -4.81 0.19
C PHE A 62 -12.63 -5.53 1.50
N LEU A 63 -13.92 -5.79 1.72
CA LEU A 63 -14.37 -6.54 2.90
C LEU A 63 -13.78 -7.95 2.93
N LYS A 64 -13.75 -8.65 1.79
CA LYS A 64 -13.12 -9.97 1.70
C LYS A 64 -11.63 -9.93 2.03
N LEU A 65 -10.92 -8.90 1.56
CA LEU A 65 -9.51 -8.69 1.90
C LEU A 65 -9.35 -8.50 3.41
N LEU A 66 -10.11 -7.59 4.02
CA LEU A 66 -10.02 -7.37 5.47
C LEU A 66 -10.38 -8.63 6.28
N HIS A 67 -11.38 -9.39 5.84
CA HIS A 67 -11.73 -10.67 6.45
C HIS A 67 -10.57 -11.69 6.35
N SER A 68 -9.93 -11.80 5.19
CA SER A 68 -8.78 -12.69 5.00
C SER A 68 -7.61 -12.33 5.91
N VAL A 69 -7.38 -11.03 6.13
CA VAL A 69 -6.37 -10.53 7.08
C VAL A 69 -6.81 -10.86 8.51
N GLY A 70 -8.08 -10.67 8.87
CA GLY A 70 -8.61 -10.97 10.20
C GLY A 70 -8.57 -12.46 10.58
N GLU A 71 -8.67 -13.37 9.62
CA GLU A 71 -8.58 -14.82 9.84
C GLU A 71 -7.13 -15.33 9.98
N SER A 72 -6.15 -14.58 9.46
CA SER A 72 -4.73 -14.87 9.65
C SER A 72 -4.26 -14.46 11.04
N ASP A 73 -3.31 -15.19 11.65
CA ASP A 73 -2.59 -14.75 12.85
C ASP A 73 -1.36 -13.95 12.43
N ALA A 74 -1.49 -12.63 12.40
CA ALA A 74 -0.52 -11.72 11.81
C ALA A 74 -0.46 -10.38 12.57
N LEU A 75 0.62 -9.63 12.33
CA LEU A 75 0.70 -8.22 12.73
C LEU A 75 0.10 -7.35 11.61
N VAL A 76 -0.86 -6.50 11.96
CA VAL A 76 -1.40 -5.51 11.02
C VAL A 76 -0.70 -4.17 11.24
N VAL A 77 0.05 -3.72 10.25
CA VAL A 77 0.69 -2.41 10.23
C VAL A 77 -0.23 -1.42 9.52
N ASN A 78 -0.92 -0.57 10.29
CA ASN A 78 -1.83 0.43 9.76
C ASN A 78 -1.12 1.76 9.55
N VAL A 79 -0.92 2.13 8.29
CA VAL A 79 -0.22 3.36 7.88
C VAL A 79 -1.22 4.50 7.71
N ILE A 80 -0.97 5.61 8.40
CA ILE A 80 -1.79 6.82 8.36
C ILE A 80 -0.92 8.06 8.09
N ASP A 81 -1.52 9.07 7.45
CA ASP A 81 -0.91 10.41 7.36
C ASP A 81 -1.18 11.19 8.65
N ILE A 82 -0.14 11.69 9.31
CA ILE A 82 -0.27 12.48 10.54
C ILE A 82 -0.96 13.82 10.34
N PHE A 83 -0.97 14.37 9.12
CA PHE A 83 -1.63 15.64 8.79
C PHE A 83 -3.09 15.46 8.38
N ASP A 84 -3.47 14.26 7.95
CA ASP A 84 -4.84 13.92 7.59
C ASP A 84 -5.26 12.60 8.24
N PHE A 85 -5.30 12.57 9.58
CA PHE A 85 -5.72 11.38 10.32
C PHE A 85 -7.11 10.91 9.90
N ASN A 86 -8.09 11.82 9.82
CA ASN A 86 -9.47 11.46 9.53
C ASN A 86 -9.64 10.89 8.11
N GLY A 87 -8.97 11.47 7.11
CA GLY A 87 -8.95 10.93 5.75
C GLY A 87 -8.13 9.64 5.64
N SER A 88 -7.23 9.37 6.59
CA SER A 88 -6.38 8.18 6.63
C SER A 88 -6.99 6.98 7.36
N VAL A 89 -8.05 7.18 8.14
CA VAL A 89 -8.70 6.11 8.90
C VAL A 89 -9.51 5.22 7.96
N ILE A 90 -9.29 3.92 8.07
CA ILE A 90 -10.08 2.91 7.37
C ILE A 90 -11.34 2.59 8.21
N PRO A 91 -12.55 2.89 7.72
CA PRO A 91 -13.78 2.65 8.47
C PRO A 91 -13.98 1.17 8.81
N GLY A 92 -14.30 0.88 10.08
CA GLY A 92 -14.60 -0.47 10.52
C GLY A 92 -13.40 -1.41 10.61
N LEU A 93 -12.18 -0.97 10.26
CA LEU A 93 -10.97 -1.78 10.32
C LEU A 93 -10.84 -2.58 11.62
N PRO A 94 -10.99 -1.98 12.84
CA PRO A 94 -10.84 -2.73 14.09
C PRO A 94 -11.81 -3.92 14.24
N ARG A 95 -12.98 -3.87 13.59
CA ARG A 95 -13.95 -4.98 13.64
C ARG A 95 -13.51 -6.15 12.79
N PHE A 96 -12.89 -5.88 11.64
CA PHE A 96 -12.48 -6.91 10.70
C PHE A 96 -11.15 -7.56 11.08
N ILE A 97 -10.26 -6.84 11.76
CA ILE A 97 -8.96 -7.36 12.20
C ILE A 97 -8.93 -7.72 13.68
N SER A 98 -10.09 -7.95 14.31
CA SER A 98 -10.22 -8.10 15.77
C SER A 98 -9.43 -9.25 16.40
N GLY A 99 -8.86 -10.17 15.61
CA GLY A 99 -7.96 -11.23 16.08
C GLY A 99 -6.47 -10.87 16.08
N ASN A 100 -6.10 -9.74 15.46
CA ASN A 100 -4.71 -9.39 15.17
C ASN A 100 -4.22 -8.17 15.94
N ASP A 101 -2.93 -8.19 16.26
CA ASP A 101 -2.26 -7.04 16.83
C ASP A 101 -2.13 -5.93 15.78
N VAL A 102 -2.35 -4.68 16.19
CA VAL A 102 -2.29 -3.52 15.29
C VAL A 102 -1.14 -2.62 15.68
N LEU A 103 -0.18 -2.42 14.79
CA LEU A 103 0.85 -1.38 14.90
C LEU A 103 0.40 -0.15 14.11
N LEU A 104 0.19 0.98 14.79
CA LEU A 104 -0.19 2.22 14.11
C LEU A 104 1.05 3.01 13.69
N VAL A 105 1.15 3.33 12.41
CA VAL A 105 2.30 4.03 11.84
C VAL A 105 1.88 5.39 11.29
N GLY A 106 2.29 6.45 11.97
CA GLY A 106 2.14 7.84 11.53
C GLY A 106 3.25 8.24 10.57
N ASN A 107 2.97 8.29 9.27
CA ASN A 107 3.92 8.65 8.23
C ASN A 107 4.01 10.18 8.02
N LYS A 108 5.00 10.61 7.23
CA LYS A 108 5.29 12.02 6.86
C LYS A 108 5.80 12.88 8.03
N GLN A 109 6.43 12.26 9.04
CA GLN A 109 7.01 12.99 10.17
C GLN A 109 8.02 14.08 9.77
N ASP A 110 8.67 13.94 8.62
CA ASP A 110 9.63 14.92 8.06
C ASP A 110 9.03 16.31 7.81
N ILE A 111 7.71 16.41 7.64
CA ILE A 111 7.00 17.67 7.41
C ILE A 111 6.74 18.40 8.75
N LEU A 112 6.87 17.73 9.90
CA LEU A 112 6.61 18.37 11.20
C LEU A 112 7.60 19.52 11.47
N PRO A 113 7.11 20.68 11.95
CA PRO A 113 8.00 21.74 12.41
C PRO A 113 8.89 21.25 13.55
N LYS A 114 10.15 21.68 13.58
CA LYS A 114 11.13 21.30 14.63
C LYS A 114 10.69 21.63 16.06
N SER A 115 9.75 22.57 16.22
CA SER A 115 9.15 22.93 17.52
C SER A 115 8.16 21.89 18.05
N VAL A 116 7.64 21.01 17.19
CA VAL A 116 6.67 19.98 17.56
C VAL A 116 7.39 18.78 18.14
N LYS A 117 7.02 18.42 19.37
CA LYS A 117 7.57 17.24 20.06
C LYS A 117 6.91 15.97 19.53
N THR A 118 7.71 15.03 19.05
CA THR A 118 7.27 13.72 18.54
C THR A 118 6.40 12.95 19.54
N GLY A 119 6.76 12.98 20.83
CA GLY A 119 5.96 12.35 21.88
C GLY A 119 4.53 12.89 22.00
N LYS A 120 4.31 14.19 21.75
CA LYS A 120 2.96 14.77 21.75
C LYS A 120 2.13 14.29 20.57
N VAL A 121 2.75 14.20 19.39
CA VAL A 121 2.07 13.70 18.19
C VAL A 121 1.73 12.22 18.34
N THR A 122 2.66 11.44 18.89
CA THR A 122 2.44 10.01 19.20
C THR A 122 1.26 9.85 20.16
N GLN A 123 1.25 10.59 21.28
CA GLN A 123 0.14 10.56 22.22
C GLN A 123 -1.20 10.97 21.57
N TRP A 124 -1.19 12.03 20.77
CA TRP A 124 -2.39 12.48 20.05
C TRP A 124 -2.92 11.40 19.09
N LEU A 125 -2.06 10.72 18.34
CA LEU A 125 -2.45 9.60 17.48
C LEU A 125 -3.02 8.44 18.29
N THR A 126 -2.43 8.11 19.43
CA THR A 126 -2.95 7.07 20.34
C THR A 126 -4.35 7.43 20.83
N GLU A 127 -4.57 8.66 21.27
CA GLU A 127 -5.87 9.16 21.74
C GLU A 127 -6.92 9.10 20.61
N ARG A 128 -6.57 9.56 19.40
CA ARG A 128 -7.44 9.51 18.22
C ARG A 128 -7.79 8.08 17.81
N ALA A 129 -6.80 7.18 17.80
CA ALA A 129 -7.03 5.76 17.54
C ALA A 129 -7.99 5.18 18.58
N HIS A 130 -7.85 5.58 19.84
CA HIS A 130 -8.71 5.12 20.91
C HIS A 130 -10.16 5.59 20.77
N GLU A 131 -10.37 6.82 20.33
CA GLU A 131 -11.70 7.41 20.09
C GLU A 131 -12.48 6.64 19.00
N ILE A 132 -11.79 6.11 17.98
CA ILE A 132 -12.42 5.32 16.91
C ILE A 132 -12.53 3.82 17.24
N GLY A 133 -12.19 3.42 18.47
CA GLY A 133 -12.25 2.03 18.92
C GLY A 133 -11.08 1.15 18.47
N MET A 134 -10.01 1.74 17.93
CA MET A 134 -8.76 1.04 17.66
C MET A 134 -7.90 1.02 18.93
N ARG A 135 -7.23 -0.09 19.20
CA ARG A 135 -6.31 -0.26 20.34
C ARG A 135 -4.99 -0.80 19.82
N PRO A 136 -4.12 0.08 19.28
CA PRO A 136 -2.85 -0.37 18.73
C PRO A 136 -1.91 -0.85 19.86
N VAL A 137 -1.09 -1.87 19.57
CA VAL A 137 -0.08 -2.38 20.50
C VAL A 137 1.06 -1.39 20.71
N ASP A 138 1.32 -0.55 19.71
CA ASP A 138 2.30 0.55 19.76
C ASP A 138 1.95 1.59 18.67
N VAL A 139 2.45 2.81 18.82
CA VAL A 139 2.30 3.89 17.84
C VAL A 139 3.68 4.43 17.49
N VAL A 140 4.02 4.39 16.20
CA VAL A 140 5.34 4.78 15.70
C VAL A 140 5.18 5.91 14.69
N LEU A 141 5.98 6.96 14.85
CA LEU A 141 6.13 7.99 13.83
C LEU A 141 7.27 7.62 12.91
N THR A 142 7.07 7.81 11.61
CA THR A 142 8.09 7.50 10.61
C THR A 142 8.08 8.53 9.48
N SER A 143 9.14 8.49 8.69
CA SER A 143 9.22 9.16 7.40
C SER A 143 9.82 8.19 6.41
N ALA A 144 9.06 7.90 5.35
CA ALA A 144 9.54 7.04 4.27
C ALA A 144 10.81 7.56 3.58
N GLN A 145 11.17 8.83 3.77
CA GLN A 145 12.38 9.46 3.24
C GLN A 145 13.60 9.30 4.15
N ASN A 146 13.41 8.91 5.42
CA ASN A 146 14.48 8.83 6.41
C ASN A 146 14.84 7.37 6.72
N LYS A 147 16.02 6.94 6.28
CA LYS A 147 16.52 5.58 6.49
C LYS A 147 16.57 5.15 7.96
N GLN A 148 16.95 6.04 8.88
CA GLN A 148 16.99 5.68 10.31
C GLN A 148 15.57 5.44 10.85
N ALA A 149 14.59 6.26 10.45
CA ALA A 149 13.21 6.06 10.85
C ALA A 149 12.60 4.76 10.28
N ILE A 150 13.07 4.31 9.11
CA ILE A 150 12.70 3.01 8.54
C ILE A 150 13.30 1.87 9.36
N LYS A 151 14.57 1.95 9.74
CA LYS A 151 15.22 0.95 10.61
C LYS A 151 14.49 0.80 11.93
N ASP A 152 14.21 1.93 12.59
CA ASP A 152 13.49 1.95 13.86
C ASP A 152 12.08 1.33 13.71
N LEU A 153 11.41 1.57 12.56
CA LEU A 153 10.12 0.95 12.25
C LEU A 153 10.25 -0.56 12.04
N ILE A 154 11.26 -1.04 11.30
CA ILE A 154 11.50 -2.47 11.08
C ILE A 154 11.74 -3.17 12.42
N GLU A 155 12.57 -2.61 13.31
CA GLU A 155 12.80 -3.16 14.65
C GLU A 155 11.49 -3.28 15.45
N LYS A 156 10.61 -2.28 15.36
CA LYS A 156 9.29 -2.31 15.99
C LYS A 156 8.36 -3.37 15.39
N ILE A 157 8.38 -3.52 14.07
CA ILE A 157 7.63 -4.58 13.38
C ILE A 157 8.11 -5.95 13.85
N GLU A 158 9.42 -6.19 13.89
CA GLU A 158 10.02 -7.44 14.38
C GLU A 158 9.63 -7.73 15.83
N GLN A 159 9.71 -6.73 16.70
CA GLN A 159 9.35 -6.84 18.12
C GLN A 159 7.89 -7.29 18.32
N HIS A 160 6.97 -6.75 17.52
CA HIS A 160 5.53 -6.99 17.70
C HIS A 160 5.00 -8.16 16.86
N ARG A 161 5.63 -8.49 15.72
CA ARG A 161 5.19 -9.62 14.89
C ARG A 161 5.49 -10.96 15.53
N LYS A 162 6.58 -11.08 16.31
CA LYS A 162 6.93 -12.30 17.05
C LYS A 162 6.99 -13.55 16.16
N GLY A 163 7.56 -13.41 14.96
CA GLY A 163 7.64 -14.50 13.97
C GLY A 163 6.40 -14.71 13.10
N ARG A 164 5.33 -13.92 13.29
CA ARG A 164 4.13 -13.94 12.45
C ARG A 164 4.32 -13.15 11.16
N ASP A 165 3.44 -13.40 10.21
CA ASP A 165 3.29 -12.58 9.00
C ASP A 165 2.88 -11.15 9.33
N VAL A 166 3.13 -10.23 8.39
CA VAL A 166 2.83 -8.81 8.52
C VAL A 166 1.95 -8.35 7.36
N TYR A 167 0.81 -7.72 7.65
CA TYR A 167 -0.02 -7.08 6.64
C TYR A 167 0.07 -5.57 6.76
N VAL A 168 0.52 -4.91 5.70
CA VAL A 168 0.56 -3.45 5.65
C VAL A 168 -0.73 -2.94 5.02
N VAL A 169 -1.52 -2.19 5.79
CA VAL A 169 -2.81 -1.61 5.38
C VAL A 169 -2.78 -0.10 5.48
N GLY A 170 -3.55 0.57 4.62
CA GLY A 170 -3.67 2.03 4.62
C GLY A 170 -4.54 2.51 3.45
N VAL A 171 -5.13 3.69 3.59
CA VAL A 171 -5.82 4.33 2.47
C VAL A 171 -4.81 4.81 1.41
N THR A 172 -5.29 5.21 0.24
CA THR A 172 -4.46 5.83 -0.80
C THR A 172 -3.76 7.09 -0.28
N ASN A 173 -2.61 7.46 -0.85
CA ASN A 173 -1.90 8.72 -0.55
C ASN A 173 -1.34 8.92 0.88
N VAL A 174 -1.46 7.93 1.79
CA VAL A 174 -0.77 7.96 3.11
C VAL A 174 0.74 7.72 3.00
N GLY A 175 1.22 7.30 1.82
CA GLY A 175 2.62 6.96 1.58
C GLY A 175 2.97 5.50 1.90
N LYS A 176 1.98 4.60 1.97
CA LYS A 176 2.16 3.15 2.16
C LYS A 176 3.15 2.55 1.15
N SER A 177 2.97 2.78 -0.14
CA SER A 177 3.85 2.21 -1.18
C SER A 177 5.28 2.73 -1.07
N THR A 178 5.46 4.02 -0.74
CA THR A 178 6.78 4.60 -0.48
C THR A 178 7.44 3.95 0.74
N LEU A 179 6.67 3.74 1.82
CA LEU A 179 7.15 3.11 3.04
C LEU A 179 7.58 1.65 2.78
N ILE A 180 6.77 0.89 2.04
CA ILE A 180 7.08 -0.50 1.69
C ILE A 180 8.32 -0.59 0.82
N ASN A 181 8.45 0.26 -0.20
CA ASN A 181 9.65 0.29 -1.02
C ASN A 181 10.90 0.59 -0.19
N ALA A 182 10.80 1.50 0.79
CA ALA A 182 11.90 1.80 1.69
C ALA A 182 12.24 0.62 2.62
N ILE A 183 11.24 -0.11 3.12
CA ILE A 183 11.42 -1.33 3.90
C ILE A 183 12.09 -2.42 3.06
N ILE A 184 11.64 -2.65 1.83
CA ILE A 184 12.24 -3.63 0.90
C ILE A 184 13.72 -3.30 0.71
N GLN A 185 14.04 -2.06 0.34
CA GLN A 185 15.43 -1.62 0.13
C GLN A 185 16.31 -1.84 1.35
N GLU A 186 15.78 -1.69 2.56
CA GLU A 186 16.53 -1.89 3.79
C GLU A 186 16.68 -3.37 4.17
N ILE A 187 15.69 -4.22 3.90
CA ILE A 187 15.71 -5.66 4.21
C ILE A 187 16.50 -6.45 3.15
N THR A 188 16.18 -6.30 1.87
CA THR A 188 16.72 -7.12 0.79
C THR A 188 17.95 -6.51 0.11
N GLY A 189 18.24 -5.23 0.37
CA GLY A 189 19.18 -4.45 -0.45
C GLY A 189 18.69 -4.31 -1.90
N ASP A 190 19.62 -4.21 -2.86
CA ASP A 190 19.34 -4.13 -4.31
C ASP A 190 18.92 -5.48 -4.96
N LYS A 191 18.43 -6.44 -4.17
CA LYS A 191 17.90 -7.71 -4.71
C LYS A 191 16.41 -7.58 -4.93
N ASP A 192 15.99 -7.64 -6.19
CA ASP A 192 14.58 -7.70 -6.60
C ASP A 192 13.94 -9.05 -6.20
N VAL A 193 13.67 -9.26 -4.92
CA VAL A 193 12.89 -10.40 -4.41
C VAL A 193 11.50 -9.91 -4.08
N ILE A 194 10.74 -9.61 -5.12
CA ILE A 194 9.34 -9.22 -5.02
C ILE A 194 8.51 -10.24 -5.79
N THR A 195 7.64 -10.94 -5.09
CA THR A 195 6.66 -11.84 -5.71
C THR A 195 5.27 -11.22 -5.64
N THR A 196 4.53 -11.34 -6.73
CA THR A 196 3.13 -10.90 -6.79
C THR A 196 2.23 -12.14 -6.82
N SER A 197 1.20 -12.13 -5.99
CA SER A 197 0.18 -13.17 -5.95
C SER A 197 -1.19 -12.51 -5.75
N ARG A 198 -2.26 -13.28 -5.57
CA ARG A 198 -3.62 -12.72 -5.37
C ARG A 198 -4.12 -12.95 -3.96
N PHE A 199 -4.90 -12.00 -3.44
CA PHE A 199 -5.67 -12.23 -2.23
C PHE A 199 -6.76 -13.28 -2.51
N PRO A 200 -6.88 -14.33 -1.67
CA PRO A 200 -7.89 -15.37 -1.84
C PRO A 200 -9.29 -14.78 -1.99
N GLY A 201 -10.02 -15.21 -3.02
CA GLY A 201 -11.40 -14.77 -3.25
C GLY A 201 -11.58 -13.35 -3.79
N THR A 202 -10.50 -12.67 -4.21
CA THR A 202 -10.55 -11.34 -4.83
C THR A 202 -9.74 -11.28 -6.13
N THR A 203 -9.95 -10.22 -6.92
CA THR A 203 -9.11 -9.92 -8.10
C THR A 203 -7.92 -9.02 -7.79
N LEU A 204 -7.64 -8.78 -6.51
CA LEU A 204 -6.60 -7.88 -6.05
C LEU A 204 -5.27 -8.59 -5.96
N ASP A 205 -4.25 -7.98 -6.57
CA ASP A 205 -2.87 -8.44 -6.46
C ASP A 205 -2.28 -7.99 -5.10
N LYS A 206 -1.49 -8.87 -4.48
CA LYS A 206 -0.72 -8.62 -3.26
C LYS A 206 0.75 -8.78 -3.54
N ILE A 207 1.56 -7.93 -2.93
CA ILE A 207 3.01 -8.05 -2.98
C ILE A 207 3.45 -8.84 -1.76
N GLU A 208 4.26 -9.87 -1.96
CA GLU A 208 4.84 -10.69 -0.88
C GLU A 208 6.34 -10.44 -0.82
N ILE A 209 6.81 -10.03 0.35
CA ILE A 209 8.22 -9.77 0.63
C ILE A 209 8.66 -10.83 1.65
N PRO A 210 9.52 -11.79 1.28
CA PRO A 210 9.95 -12.83 2.19
C PRO A 210 10.88 -12.27 3.27
N LEU A 211 10.71 -12.74 4.50
CA LEU A 211 11.60 -12.52 5.64
C LEU A 211 12.49 -13.76 5.86
N ASP A 212 13.61 -13.58 6.57
CA ASP A 212 14.62 -14.62 6.77
C ASP A 212 14.11 -15.87 7.53
N ASP A 213 13.04 -15.73 8.30
CA ASP A 213 12.43 -16.80 9.10
C ASP A 213 11.32 -17.57 8.35
N GLY A 214 11.11 -17.27 7.06
CA GLY A 214 10.09 -17.90 6.23
C GLY A 214 8.69 -17.29 6.35
N SER A 215 8.54 -16.21 7.13
CA SER A 215 7.33 -15.37 7.14
C SER A 215 7.39 -14.29 6.05
N TYR A 216 6.31 -13.54 5.87
CA TYR A 216 6.18 -12.56 4.81
C TYR A 216 5.62 -11.22 5.28
N ILE A 217 6.06 -10.14 4.64
CA ILE A 217 5.36 -8.86 4.64
C ILE A 217 4.48 -8.79 3.38
N TYR A 218 3.19 -8.60 3.58
CA TYR A 218 2.20 -8.47 2.52
C TYR A 218 1.81 -7.01 2.34
N ASP A 219 1.96 -6.49 1.12
CA ASP A 219 1.33 -5.23 0.73
C ASP A 219 -0.13 -5.45 0.35
N THR A 220 -1.03 -4.70 0.98
CA THR A 220 -2.43 -4.64 0.57
C THR A 220 -2.66 -3.44 -0.36
N PRO A 221 -3.48 -3.54 -1.42
CA PRO A 221 -3.86 -2.39 -2.21
C PRO A 221 -4.34 -1.22 -1.37
N GLY A 222 -3.93 -0.01 -1.74
CA GLY A 222 -4.37 1.21 -1.05
C GLY A 222 -5.88 1.39 -1.20
N ILE A 223 -6.55 1.72 -0.10
CA ILE A 223 -8.01 1.86 -0.08
C ILE A 223 -8.38 3.29 -0.46
N ILE A 224 -9.18 3.48 -1.51
CA ILE A 224 -9.61 4.82 -1.92
C ILE A 224 -10.73 5.28 -0.98
N HIS A 225 -10.44 6.28 -0.13
CA HIS A 225 -11.48 6.90 0.69
C HIS A 225 -12.13 8.06 -0.09
N ARG A 226 -13.44 8.00 -0.37
CA ARG A 226 -14.18 9.03 -1.13
C ARG A 226 -14.20 10.44 -0.49
N HIS A 227 -13.68 10.60 0.72
CA HIS A 227 -13.65 11.86 1.46
C HIS A 227 -12.22 12.43 1.65
N GLN A 228 -11.23 11.87 0.96
CA GLN A 228 -9.88 12.39 1.02
C GLN A 228 -9.84 13.82 0.47
N MET A 229 -9.38 14.77 1.27
CA MET A 229 -9.14 16.13 0.77
C MET A 229 -7.91 16.07 -0.14
N ALA A 230 -8.13 16.36 -1.43
CA ALA A 230 -7.08 16.53 -2.42
C ALA A 230 -6.38 17.88 -2.26
#